data_AF-A0A4Q3YKX4-F1
#
_entry.id   AF-A0A4Q3YKX4-F1
#
_cell.length_a   1.000
_cell.length_b   1.000
_cell.length_c   1.000
_cell.angle_alpha   90.00
_cell.angle_beta   90.00
_cell.angle_gamma   90.00
#
_symmetry.space_group_name_H-M   'P 1'
#
loop_
_entity.id
_entity.type
_entity.pdbx_description
1 polymer ?
#
loop_
_entity_poly.entity_id
_entity_poly.type
_entity_poly.pdbx_seq_one_letter_code
_entity_poly.pdbx_strand_id
1 'polypeptide(L)'
;MPELSCILLAGPNGSGKSSAFAKLDLEGVWINADEIAKAIPSDHDGRSTDLQAGRAALLKIAEMIETRQSFIFETTLSSLQSIRLMQEAKAAGFTVGLYYVALDSVETNVERVRQRVLKGGHDIPEENIRRRHKGSLMKLTEALRIADEVLLIDNSGLEPHEVFAISSGVVQSFDIDDSQELHVQMVARVCEAYDLVRVKEGFRSTEKVQGSGGTSSRIPSL
;
A
#
# COMPACT_ATOMS: atom_id res chain seq x y z
N MET A 1 27.69 -0.52 -4.19
CA MET A 1 26.84 0.40 -3.39
C MET A 1 25.60 -0.38 -2.99
N PRO A 2 25.08 -0.26 -1.77
CA PRO A 2 23.80 -0.87 -1.42
C PRO A 2 22.72 -0.37 -2.39
N GLU A 3 21.75 -1.22 -2.69
CA GLU A 3 20.61 -0.87 -3.54
C GLU A 3 19.77 0.19 -2.82
N LEU A 4 19.41 1.27 -3.53
CA LEU A 4 18.60 2.33 -2.94
C LEU A 4 17.15 1.90 -2.91
N SER A 5 16.50 2.08 -1.76
CA SER A 5 15.11 1.67 -1.56
C SER A 5 14.22 2.83 -1.15
N CYS A 6 13.03 2.87 -1.75
CA CYS A 6 11.92 3.72 -1.35
C CYS A 6 10.79 2.80 -0.90
N ILE A 7 10.56 2.70 0.41
CA ILE A 7 9.52 1.82 0.95
C ILE A 7 8.32 2.66 1.36
N LEU A 8 7.16 2.37 0.76
CA LEU A 8 5.90 2.92 1.20
C LEU A 8 5.26 1.97 2.21
N LEU A 9 5.17 2.42 3.45
CA LEU A 9 4.29 1.80 4.43
C LEU A 9 2.90 2.41 4.28
N ALA A 10 2.02 1.68 3.62
CA ALA A 10 0.78 2.18 3.06
C ALA A 10 -0.45 1.55 3.71
N GLY A 11 -1.57 2.27 3.70
CA GLY A 11 -2.88 1.73 4.10
C GLY A 11 -3.70 2.65 5.03
N PRO A 12 -5.00 2.36 5.20
CA PRO A 12 -5.93 3.26 5.89
C PRO A 12 -5.51 3.66 7.32
N ASN A 13 -6.04 4.77 7.83
CA ASN A 13 -5.81 5.17 9.22
C ASN A 13 -6.29 4.05 10.17
N GLY A 14 -5.55 3.76 11.25
CA GLY A 14 -5.91 2.70 12.18
C GLY A 14 -5.61 1.27 11.70
N SER A 15 -5.09 1.05 10.48
CA SER A 15 -4.76 -0.30 9.99
C SER A 15 -3.56 -0.94 10.70
N GLY A 16 -2.77 -0.17 11.45
CA GLY A 16 -1.64 -0.67 12.22
C GLY A 16 -0.34 -0.77 11.42
N LYS A 17 -0.16 0.00 10.34
CA LYS A 17 1.09 0.11 9.56
C LYS A 17 2.35 0.09 10.43
N SER A 18 2.50 1.06 11.33
CA SER A 18 3.69 1.18 12.17
C SER A 18 3.85 0.01 13.15
N SER A 19 2.76 -0.67 13.55
CA SER A 19 2.80 -1.83 14.45
C SER A 19 3.08 -3.15 13.73
N ALA A 20 2.46 -3.38 12.57
CA ALA A 20 2.70 -4.55 11.73
C ALA A 20 4.15 -4.60 11.24
N PHE A 21 4.73 -3.43 10.96
CA PHE A 21 6.09 -3.32 10.44
C PHE A 21 7.17 -3.02 11.48
N ALA A 22 6.83 -2.76 12.74
CA ALA A 22 7.83 -2.62 13.81
C ALA A 22 8.72 -3.86 13.98
N LYS A 23 8.27 -5.02 13.47
CA LYS A 23 9.03 -6.28 13.45
C LYS A 23 9.97 -6.41 12.25
N LEU A 24 9.85 -5.56 11.22
CA LEU A 24 10.70 -5.57 10.04
C LEU A 24 11.87 -4.60 10.26
N ASP A 25 13.09 -5.12 10.17
CA ASP A 25 14.33 -4.34 10.25
C ASP A 25 14.57 -3.61 8.93
N LEU A 26 13.68 -2.66 8.63
CA LEU A 26 13.71 -1.91 7.38
C LEU A 26 14.77 -0.81 7.46
N GLU A 27 15.72 -0.86 6.53
CA GLU A 27 16.75 0.16 6.40
C GLU A 27 16.21 1.40 5.67
N GLY A 28 16.45 2.58 6.23
CA GLY A 28 16.15 3.85 5.59
C GLY A 28 15.74 4.96 6.56
N VAL A 29 15.78 6.20 6.08
CA VAL A 29 15.28 7.35 6.84
C VAL A 29 13.76 7.26 6.94
N TRP A 30 13.24 7.21 8.16
CA TRP A 30 11.81 7.20 8.43
C TRP A 30 11.18 8.60 8.24
N ILE A 31 10.15 8.67 7.41
CA ILE A 31 9.41 9.91 7.11
C ILE A 31 7.93 9.68 7.39
N ASN A 32 7.43 10.31 8.46
CA ASN A 32 6.03 10.23 8.88
C ASN A 32 5.47 11.63 9.17
N ALA A 33 4.42 12.02 8.46
CA ALA A 33 3.78 13.33 8.62
C ALA A 33 3.20 13.53 10.03
N ASP A 34 2.70 12.50 10.70
CA ASP A 34 2.15 12.61 12.06
C ASP A 34 3.27 12.87 13.09
N GLU A 35 4.47 12.33 12.88
CA GLU A 35 5.64 12.61 13.73
C GLU A 35 6.19 14.01 13.49
N ILE A 36 6.26 14.42 12.22
CA ILE A 36 6.64 15.79 11.85
C ILE A 36 5.64 16.79 12.46
N ALA A 37 4.34 16.52 12.42
CA ALA A 37 3.32 17.37 13.00
C ALA A 37 3.50 17.58 14.51
N LYS A 38 3.93 16.55 15.26
CA LYS A 38 4.23 16.65 16.70
C LYS A 38 5.44 17.53 17.00
N ALA A 39 6.38 17.64 16.06
CA ALA A 39 7.58 18.46 16.22
C ALA A 39 7.38 19.93 15.82
N ILE A 40 6.30 20.25 15.10
CA ILE A 40 5.96 21.62 14.72
C ILE A 40 5.35 22.33 15.93
N PRO A 41 5.92 23.46 16.40
CA PRO A 41 5.31 24.28 17.43
C PRO A 41 3.90 24.71 17.01
N SER A 42 2.96 24.73 17.95
CA SER A 42 1.58 25.18 17.70
C SER A 42 1.59 26.68 17.37
N ASP A 43 1.82 27.03 16.10
CA ASP A 43 1.86 28.43 15.67
C ASP A 43 0.48 28.95 15.26
N HIS A 44 0.21 30.20 15.64
CA HIS A 44 -1.05 30.91 15.45
C HIS A 44 -1.30 31.42 14.01
N ASP A 45 -0.52 30.99 13.01
CA ASP A 45 -0.56 31.51 11.62
C ASP A 45 -1.74 30.99 10.77
N GLY A 46 -2.76 30.40 11.40
CA GLY A 46 -4.01 29.98 10.73
C GLY A 46 -3.88 28.86 9.69
N ARG A 47 -2.67 28.37 9.37
CA ARG A 47 -2.46 27.17 8.54
C ARG A 47 -2.53 25.91 9.40
N SER A 48 -3.35 24.95 8.98
CA SER A 48 -3.43 23.63 9.61
C SER A 48 -2.03 23.00 9.73
N THR A 49 -1.65 22.60 10.95
CA THR A 49 -0.40 21.88 11.26
C THR A 49 -0.19 20.67 10.34
N ASP A 50 -1.27 19.96 9.99
CA ASP A 50 -1.25 18.80 9.09
C ASP A 50 -0.76 19.17 7.69
N LEU A 51 -1.13 20.36 7.18
CA LEU A 51 -0.69 20.82 5.87
C LEU A 51 0.81 21.15 5.88
N GLN A 52 1.30 21.73 6.98
CA GLN A 52 2.71 22.05 7.16
C GLN A 52 3.54 20.77 7.26
N ALA A 53 3.08 19.81 8.07
CA ALA A 53 3.73 18.52 8.22
C ALA A 53 3.75 17.72 6.91
N GLY A 54 2.64 17.72 6.17
CA GLY A 54 2.58 17.11 4.84
C GLY A 54 3.59 17.73 3.86
N ARG A 55 3.73 19.06 3.83
CA ARG A 55 4.73 19.74 2.99
C ARG A 55 6.16 19.40 3.42
N ALA A 56 6.44 19.42 4.71
CA ALA A 56 7.75 19.08 5.25
C ALA A 56 8.15 17.63 4.94
N ALA A 57 7.20 16.67 5.02
CA ALA A 57 7.44 15.29 4.60
C ALA A 57 7.85 15.21 3.11
N LEU A 58 7.17 15.93 2.22
CA LEU A 58 7.50 15.95 0.79
C LEU A 58 8.86 16.58 0.51
N LEU A 59 9.22 17.66 1.20
CA LEU A 59 10.55 18.26 1.09
C LEU A 59 11.63 17.27 1.56
N LYS A 60 11.37 16.53 2.64
CA LYS A 60 12.31 15.52 3.13
C LYS A 60 12.48 14.38 2.13
N ILE A 61 11.39 13.92 1.52
CA ILE A 61 11.44 12.90 0.46
C ILE A 61 12.26 13.39 -0.73
N ALA A 62 12.02 14.62 -1.19
CA ALA A 62 12.78 15.20 -2.29
C ALA A 62 14.28 15.27 -1.97
N GLU A 63 14.63 15.66 -0.74
CA GLU A 63 16.01 15.62 -0.23
C GLU A 63 16.59 14.20 -0.29
N MET A 64 15.86 13.16 0.16
CA MET A 64 16.35 11.77 0.13
C MET A 64 16.60 11.27 -1.29
N ILE A 65 15.74 11.64 -2.24
CA ILE A 65 15.92 11.30 -3.65
C ILE A 65 17.16 12.02 -4.22
N GLU A 66 17.33 13.31 -3.93
CA GLU A 66 18.47 14.12 -4.38
C GLU A 66 19.80 13.63 -3.80
N THR A 67 19.83 13.32 -2.50
CA THR A 67 21.04 12.87 -1.79
C THR A 67 21.28 11.36 -1.92
N ARG A 68 20.42 10.64 -2.63
CA ARG A 68 20.50 9.18 -2.85
C ARG A 68 20.56 8.40 -1.54
N GLN A 69 19.63 8.69 -0.63
CA GLN A 69 19.48 7.98 0.64
C GLN A 69 18.21 7.15 0.64
N SER A 70 18.28 5.88 1.03
CA SER A 70 17.09 5.03 1.20
C SER A 70 16.16 5.60 2.25
N PHE A 71 14.85 5.50 2.02
CA PHE A 71 13.85 6.08 2.90
C PHE A 71 12.57 5.25 2.97
N ILE A 72 11.87 5.42 4.08
CA ILE A 72 10.59 4.78 4.37
C ILE A 72 9.56 5.90 4.56
N PHE A 73 8.48 5.85 3.80
CA PHE A 73 7.41 6.84 3.85
C PHE A 73 6.10 6.20 4.33
N GLU A 74 5.62 6.62 5.50
CA GLU A 74 4.31 6.21 5.99
C GLU A 74 3.20 7.07 5.34
N THR A 75 2.23 6.41 4.70
CA THR A 75 1.12 7.08 4.04
C THR A 75 -0.18 6.30 4.16
N THR A 76 -1.30 6.99 3.96
CA THR A 76 -2.60 6.33 3.79
C THR A 76 -2.83 5.78 2.38
N LEU A 77 -1.93 6.09 1.43
CA LEU A 77 -2.10 5.83 -0.01
C LEU A 77 -3.38 6.45 -0.59
N SER A 78 -4.00 7.41 0.11
CA SER A 78 -5.28 7.98 -0.31
C SER A 78 -5.14 9.18 -1.25
N SER A 79 -3.94 9.75 -1.38
CA SER A 79 -3.64 10.91 -2.22
C SER A 79 -2.90 10.52 -3.50
N LEU A 80 -3.05 11.31 -4.56
CA LEU A 80 -2.26 11.16 -5.80
C LEU A 80 -0.77 11.43 -5.57
N GLN A 81 -0.43 12.13 -4.48
CA GLN A 81 0.94 12.47 -4.16
C GLN A 81 1.79 11.24 -3.86
N SER A 82 1.23 10.22 -3.19
CA SER A 82 1.97 8.97 -2.93
C SER A 82 2.32 8.23 -4.22
N ILE A 83 1.42 8.23 -5.20
CA ILE A 83 1.67 7.63 -6.51
C ILE A 83 2.78 8.37 -7.26
N ARG A 84 2.70 9.71 -7.31
CA ARG A 84 3.73 10.54 -7.96
C ARG A 84 5.11 10.31 -7.34
N LEU A 85 5.17 10.25 -6.03
CA LEU A 85 6.40 9.95 -5.30
C LEU A 85 6.99 8.59 -5.69
N MET A 86 6.16 7.54 -5.78
CA MET A 86 6.64 6.22 -6.22
C MET A 86 7.24 6.29 -7.63
N GLN A 87 6.59 7.03 -8.55
CA GLN A 87 7.09 7.22 -9.91
C GLN A 87 8.41 8.01 -9.93
N GLU A 88 8.50 9.08 -9.15
CA GLU A 88 9.71 9.92 -9.01
C GLU A 88 10.88 9.12 -8.44
N ALA A 89 10.66 8.34 -7.38
CA ALA A 89 11.66 7.47 -6.78
C ALA A 89 12.14 6.41 -7.78
N LYS A 90 11.21 5.74 -8.48
CA LYS A 90 11.54 4.75 -9.51
C LYS A 90 12.35 5.36 -10.65
N ALA A 91 11.96 6.54 -11.13
CA ALA A 91 12.70 7.27 -12.16
C ALA A 91 14.10 7.70 -11.71
N ALA A 92 14.31 7.94 -10.40
CA ALA A 92 15.61 8.25 -9.80
C ALA A 92 16.49 7.00 -9.53
N GLY A 93 15.99 5.80 -9.86
CA GLY A 93 16.71 4.54 -9.73
C GLY A 93 16.63 3.91 -8.33
N PHE A 94 15.58 4.22 -7.57
CA PHE A 94 15.25 3.49 -6.35
C PHE A 94 14.39 2.27 -6.66
N THR A 95 14.62 1.19 -5.93
CA THR A 95 13.71 0.04 -5.86
C THR A 95 12.54 0.43 -4.97
N VAL A 96 11.32 0.31 -5.50
CA VAL A 96 10.11 0.75 -4.82
C VAL A 96 9.43 -0.42 -4.11
N GLY A 97 9.41 -0.39 -2.78
CA GLY A 97 8.67 -1.33 -1.95
C GLY A 97 7.28 -0.79 -1.58
N LEU A 98 6.24 -1.61 -1.68
CA LEU A 98 4.88 -1.30 -1.23
C LEU A 98 4.41 -2.28 -0.18
N TYR A 99 4.33 -1.81 1.05
CA TYR A 99 3.98 -2.60 2.22
C TYR A 99 2.61 -2.10 2.69
N TYR A 100 1.56 -2.77 2.22
CA TYR A 100 0.18 -2.32 2.35
C TYR A 100 -0.56 -3.08 3.45
N VAL A 101 -1.08 -2.35 4.44
CA VAL A 101 -1.81 -2.92 5.58
C VAL A 101 -3.23 -2.40 5.60
N ALA A 102 -4.19 -3.31 5.56
CA ALA A 102 -5.61 -3.01 5.66
C ALA A 102 -6.30 -3.88 6.70
N LEU A 103 -7.58 -3.57 6.94
CA LEU A 103 -8.46 -4.30 7.85
C LEU A 103 -9.72 -4.72 7.10
N ASP A 104 -10.42 -5.68 7.67
CA ASP A 104 -11.69 -6.25 7.23
C ASP A 104 -12.78 -5.20 6.96
N SER A 105 -12.77 -4.11 7.74
CA SER A 105 -13.76 -3.05 7.60
C SER A 105 -13.25 -1.67 8.02
N VAL A 106 -13.86 -0.65 7.43
CA VAL A 106 -13.68 0.74 7.83
C VAL A 106 -14.15 1.00 9.27
N GLU A 107 -15.12 0.24 9.78
CA GLU A 107 -15.57 0.37 11.17
C GLU A 107 -14.45 -0.04 12.13
N THR A 108 -13.71 -1.11 11.80
CA THR A 108 -12.53 -1.54 12.56
C THR A 108 -11.46 -0.46 12.57
N ASN A 109 -11.27 0.26 11.46
CA ASN A 109 -10.35 1.41 11.40
C ASN A 109 -10.80 2.55 12.35
N VAL A 110 -12.09 2.91 12.32
CA VAL A 110 -12.65 3.97 13.17
C VAL A 110 -12.50 3.61 14.64
N GLU A 111 -12.84 2.37 15.02
CA GLU A 111 -12.73 1.91 16.40
C GLU A 111 -11.28 1.89 16.88
N ARG A 112 -10.33 1.40 16.05
CA ARG A 112 -8.89 1.44 16.40
C ARG A 112 -8.37 2.86 16.60
N VAL A 113 -8.80 3.83 15.77
CA VAL A 113 -8.42 5.24 15.96
C VAL A 113 -9.02 5.77 17.26
N ARG A 114 -10.30 5.51 17.52
CA ARG A 114 -10.97 5.90 18.78
C ARG A 114 -10.23 5.37 20.00
N GLN A 115 -9.88 4.08 20.02
CA GLN A 115 -9.13 3.45 21.11
C GLN A 115 -7.73 4.07 21.29
N ARG A 116 -7.06 4.46 20.20
CA ARG A 116 -5.77 5.15 20.26
C ARG A 116 -5.90 6.55 20.87
N VAL A 117 -6.96 7.28 20.53
CA VAL A 117 -7.25 8.61 21.11
C VAL A 117 -7.50 8.52 22.61
N LEU A 118 -8.25 7.50 23.06
CA LEU A 118 -8.46 7.24 24.49
C LEU A 118 -7.15 6.99 25.26
N LYS A 119 -6.09 6.54 24.57
CA LYS A 119 -4.74 6.33 25.11
C LYS A 119 -3.81 7.56 24.92
N GLY A 120 -4.34 8.71 24.51
CA GLY A 120 -3.59 9.96 24.32
C GLY A 120 -2.95 10.13 22.94
N GLY A 121 -3.35 9.33 21.94
CA GLY A 121 -2.87 9.50 20.56
C GLY A 121 -3.61 10.60 19.77
N HIS A 122 -3.17 10.83 18.53
CA HIS A 122 -3.75 11.83 17.63
C HIS A 122 -5.14 11.44 17.13
N ASP A 123 -6.08 12.37 17.22
CA ASP A 123 -7.46 12.23 16.74
C ASP A 123 -7.57 12.54 15.24
N ILE A 124 -8.41 11.78 14.55
CA ILE A 124 -8.68 11.96 13.12
C ILE A 124 -10.19 11.90 12.94
N PRO A 125 -10.81 12.93 12.35
CA PRO A 125 -12.25 12.92 12.10
C PRO A 125 -12.69 11.67 11.34
N GLU A 126 -13.79 11.05 11.75
CA GLU A 126 -14.28 9.79 11.17
C GLU A 126 -14.51 9.90 9.65
N GLU A 127 -15.06 11.02 9.18
CA GLU A 127 -15.26 11.29 7.76
C GLU A 127 -13.92 11.22 6.99
N ASN A 128 -12.83 11.73 7.57
CA ASN A 128 -11.51 11.64 6.98
C ASN A 128 -11.02 10.19 6.93
N ILE A 129 -11.26 9.40 7.98
CA ILE A 129 -10.91 7.96 8.02
C ILE A 129 -11.63 7.23 6.87
N ARG A 130 -12.96 7.40 6.77
CA ARG A 130 -13.78 6.75 5.73
C ARG A 130 -13.37 7.16 4.32
N ARG A 131 -13.18 8.46 4.08
CA ARG A 131 -12.71 8.98 2.79
C ARG A 131 -11.33 8.41 2.42
N ARG A 132 -10.39 8.41 3.37
CA ARG A 132 -9.02 7.91 3.15
C ARG A 132 -9.00 6.39 2.95
N HIS A 133 -9.83 5.64 3.67
CA HIS A 133 -10.00 4.19 3.47
C HIS A 133 -10.39 3.87 2.03
N LYS A 134 -11.48 4.47 1.54
CA LYS A 134 -11.93 4.32 0.15
C LYS A 134 -10.85 4.74 -0.85
N GLY A 135 -10.25 5.91 -0.62
CA GLY A 135 -9.21 6.45 -1.50
C GLY A 135 -7.95 5.58 -1.55
N SER A 136 -7.61 4.90 -0.46
CA SER A 136 -6.48 3.98 -0.33
C SER A 136 -6.65 2.76 -1.22
N LEU A 137 -7.79 2.05 -1.08
CA LEU A 137 -8.08 0.86 -1.88
C LEU A 137 -8.19 1.17 -3.38
N MET A 138 -8.76 2.33 -3.74
CA MET A 138 -8.86 2.76 -5.13
C MET A 138 -7.50 2.98 -5.79
N LYS A 139 -6.49 3.40 -5.02
CA LYS A 139 -5.13 3.66 -5.53
C LYS A 139 -4.21 2.45 -5.46
N LEU A 140 -4.64 1.38 -4.79
CA LEU A 140 -3.83 0.17 -4.63
C LEU A 140 -3.42 -0.43 -5.98
N THR A 141 -4.35 -0.53 -6.95
CA THR A 141 -4.02 -1.03 -8.30
C THR A 141 -2.89 -0.22 -8.95
N GLU A 142 -2.95 1.11 -8.87
CA GLU A 142 -1.93 1.97 -9.47
C GLU A 142 -0.58 1.85 -8.76
N ALA A 143 -0.58 1.77 -7.42
CA ALA A 143 0.61 1.55 -6.64
C ALA A 143 1.28 0.20 -6.94
N LEU A 144 0.49 -0.87 -7.08
CA LEU A 144 0.95 -2.21 -7.46
C LEU A 144 1.69 -2.22 -8.80
N ARG A 145 1.23 -1.44 -9.79
CA ARG A 145 1.88 -1.32 -11.09
C ARG A 145 3.24 -0.62 -11.04
N ILE A 146 3.49 0.17 -10.00
CA ILE A 146 4.74 0.94 -9.85
C ILE A 146 5.75 0.20 -8.98
N ALA A 147 5.28 -0.48 -7.93
CA ALA A 147 6.15 -1.17 -6.98
C ALA A 147 6.90 -2.34 -7.61
N ASP A 148 8.15 -2.53 -7.16
CA ASP A 148 9.00 -3.67 -7.51
C ASP A 148 8.79 -4.81 -6.51
N GLU A 149 8.68 -4.48 -5.21
CA GLU A 149 8.42 -5.43 -4.13
C GLU A 149 7.11 -5.07 -3.43
N VAL A 150 6.23 -6.04 -3.20
CA VAL A 150 4.93 -5.82 -2.57
C VAL A 150 4.66 -6.84 -1.49
N LEU A 151 4.17 -6.34 -0.36
CA LEU A 151 3.58 -7.14 0.70
C LEU A 151 2.18 -6.61 1.01
N LEU A 152 1.15 -7.43 0.81
CA LEU A 152 -0.24 -7.10 1.19
C LEU A 152 -0.61 -7.86 2.47
N ILE A 153 -1.04 -7.11 3.48
CA ILE A 153 -1.30 -7.63 4.82
C ILE A 153 -2.73 -7.32 5.26
N ASP A 154 -3.43 -8.36 5.70
CA ASP A 154 -4.62 -8.22 6.54
C ASP A 154 -4.19 -8.19 8.01
N ASN A 155 -4.47 -7.09 8.70
CA ASN A 155 -4.14 -6.91 10.11
C ASN A 155 -5.38 -6.89 11.01
N SER A 156 -6.46 -7.59 10.60
CA SER A 156 -7.72 -7.69 11.36
C SER A 156 -7.62 -8.64 12.54
N GLY A 157 -6.82 -9.70 12.41
CA GLY A 157 -6.62 -10.73 13.43
C GLY A 157 -5.69 -10.31 14.58
N LEU A 158 -5.34 -11.30 15.42
CA LEU A 158 -4.38 -11.14 16.52
C LEU A 158 -2.95 -10.93 16.03
N GLU A 159 -2.58 -11.61 14.96
CA GLU A 159 -1.31 -11.46 14.26
C GLU A 159 -1.56 -10.99 12.82
N PRO A 160 -0.64 -10.21 12.23
CA PRO A 160 -0.72 -9.84 10.82
C PRO A 160 -0.73 -11.09 9.91
N HIS A 161 -1.65 -11.11 8.96
CA HIS A 161 -1.78 -12.15 7.94
C HIS A 161 -1.23 -11.64 6.61
N GLU A 162 -0.15 -12.24 6.12
CA GLU A 162 0.39 -12.00 4.78
C GLU A 162 -0.51 -12.64 3.73
N VAL A 163 -1.20 -11.80 2.94
CA VAL A 163 -2.14 -12.25 1.91
C VAL A 163 -1.42 -12.45 0.58
N PHE A 164 -0.46 -11.58 0.25
CA PHE A 164 0.35 -11.66 -0.96
C PHE A 164 1.77 -11.17 -0.69
N ALA A 165 2.76 -11.90 -1.24
CA ALA A 165 4.07 -11.35 -1.57
C ALA A 165 4.28 -11.37 -3.08
N ILE A 166 4.74 -10.25 -3.65
CA ILE A 166 4.90 -10.07 -5.09
C ILE A 166 6.25 -9.40 -5.34
N SER A 167 7.03 -9.95 -6.26
CA SER A 167 8.31 -9.38 -6.68
C SER A 167 8.31 -9.24 -8.20
N SER A 168 8.67 -8.05 -8.68
CA SER A 168 8.73 -7.68 -10.09
C SER A 168 7.46 -8.05 -10.87
N GLY A 169 6.28 -7.83 -10.26
CA GLY A 169 4.97 -8.17 -10.83
C GLY A 169 4.62 -9.65 -10.84
N VAL A 170 5.43 -10.51 -10.23
CA VAL A 170 5.20 -11.96 -10.11
C VAL A 170 4.80 -12.30 -8.68
N VAL A 171 3.61 -12.90 -8.52
CA VAL A 171 3.13 -13.42 -7.23
C VAL A 171 4.06 -14.55 -6.77
N GLN A 172 4.77 -14.34 -5.66
CA GLN A 172 5.69 -15.30 -5.07
C GLN A 172 4.98 -16.25 -4.11
N SER A 173 4.11 -15.68 -3.27
CA SER A 173 3.28 -16.38 -2.30
C SER A 173 1.91 -15.71 -2.23
N PHE A 174 0.90 -16.49 -1.84
CA PHE A 174 -0.40 -15.97 -1.45
C PHE A 174 -1.03 -16.88 -0.41
N ASP A 175 -1.80 -16.30 0.51
CA ASP A 175 -2.63 -17.01 1.46
C ASP A 175 -3.98 -16.28 1.59
N ILE A 176 -4.96 -16.77 0.84
CA ILE A 176 -6.22 -16.07 0.59
C ILE A 176 -7.36 -16.80 1.27
N ASP A 177 -8.01 -16.13 2.20
CA ASP A 177 -9.32 -16.52 2.74
C ASP A 177 -10.45 -15.85 1.93
N ASP A 178 -11.14 -16.63 1.09
CA ASP A 178 -12.27 -16.16 0.25
C ASP A 178 -13.51 -15.75 1.04
N SER A 179 -13.59 -16.09 2.33
CA SER A 179 -14.67 -15.60 3.19
C SER A 179 -14.44 -14.15 3.64
N GLN A 180 -13.23 -13.62 3.47
CA GLN A 180 -12.87 -12.25 3.84
C GLN A 180 -13.01 -11.30 2.67
N GLU A 181 -13.90 -10.31 2.81
CA GLU A 181 -14.14 -9.28 1.79
C GLU A 181 -12.87 -8.49 1.44
N LEU A 182 -12.01 -8.23 2.42
CA LEU A 182 -10.72 -7.58 2.18
C LEU A 182 -9.84 -8.37 1.21
N HIS A 183 -9.75 -9.69 1.38
CA HIS A 183 -8.93 -10.54 0.53
C HIS A 183 -9.49 -10.60 -0.89
N VAL A 184 -10.81 -10.69 -1.04
CA VAL A 184 -11.47 -10.61 -2.35
C VAL A 184 -11.13 -9.29 -3.05
N GLN A 185 -11.15 -8.18 -2.31
CA GLN A 185 -10.75 -6.87 -2.85
C GLN A 185 -9.27 -6.84 -3.24
N MET A 186 -8.36 -7.35 -2.40
CA MET A 186 -6.92 -7.43 -2.72
C MET A 186 -6.67 -8.26 -3.99
N VAL A 187 -7.30 -9.44 -4.10
CA VAL A 187 -7.25 -10.28 -5.31
C VAL A 187 -7.67 -9.49 -6.54
N ALA A 188 -8.77 -8.75 -6.47
CA ALA A 188 -9.23 -7.93 -7.59
C ALA A 188 -8.19 -6.88 -8.01
N ARG A 189 -7.54 -6.20 -7.05
CA ARG A 189 -6.48 -5.20 -7.34
C ARG A 189 -5.23 -5.83 -7.94
N VAL A 190 -4.80 -6.97 -7.41
CA VAL A 190 -3.64 -7.72 -7.93
C VAL A 190 -3.89 -8.20 -9.35
N CYS A 191 -5.07 -8.80 -9.59
CA CYS A 191 -5.47 -9.24 -10.92
C CYS A 191 -5.53 -8.08 -11.93
N GLU A 192 -6.11 -6.95 -11.54
CA GLU A 192 -6.18 -5.75 -12.37
C GLU A 192 -4.81 -5.09 -12.61
N ALA A 193 -3.90 -5.15 -11.63
CA ALA A 193 -2.58 -4.54 -11.73
C ALA A 193 -1.66 -5.29 -12.70
N TYR A 194 -1.74 -6.63 -12.72
CA TYR A 194 -0.80 -7.50 -13.43
C TYR A 194 -1.46 -8.34 -14.54
N ASP A 195 -2.67 -7.98 -14.95
CA ASP A 195 -3.46 -8.67 -15.99
C ASP A 195 -3.59 -10.19 -15.73
N LEU A 196 -3.89 -10.55 -14.48
CA LEU A 196 -4.03 -11.92 -14.01
C LEU A 196 -5.49 -12.32 -13.86
N VAL A 197 -5.74 -13.62 -13.93
CA VAL A 197 -6.97 -14.26 -13.47
C VAL A 197 -6.62 -15.29 -12.40
N ARG A 198 -7.47 -15.36 -11.37
CA ARG A 198 -7.38 -16.39 -10.35
C ARG A 198 -7.93 -17.70 -10.87
N VAL A 199 -7.15 -18.75 -10.74
CA VAL A 199 -7.50 -20.14 -11.07
C VAL A 199 -7.34 -20.99 -9.81
N LYS A 200 -7.82 -22.25 -9.86
CA LYS A 200 -7.82 -23.15 -8.69
C LYS A 200 -6.44 -23.32 -8.03
N GLU A 201 -5.36 -23.26 -8.82
CA GLU A 201 -3.99 -23.49 -8.38
C GLU A 201 -3.16 -22.19 -8.21
N GLY A 202 -3.78 -21.00 -8.32
CA GLY A 202 -3.08 -19.72 -8.18
C GLY A 202 -3.50 -18.68 -9.22
N PHE A 203 -2.54 -18.06 -9.90
CA PHE A 203 -2.77 -16.95 -10.83
C PHE A 203 -2.19 -17.24 -12.22
N ARG A 204 -2.88 -16.82 -13.28
CA ARG A 204 -2.41 -16.94 -14.66
C ARG A 204 -2.63 -15.62 -15.42
N SER A 205 -1.71 -15.28 -16.32
CA SER A 205 -1.90 -14.15 -17.24
C SER A 205 -3.10 -14.39 -18.16
N THR A 206 -3.88 -13.34 -18.38
CA THR A 206 -5.05 -13.31 -19.25
C THR A 206 -4.72 -13.67 -20.71
N GLU A 207 -3.53 -13.33 -21.21
CA GLU A 207 -3.08 -13.64 -22.58
C GLU A 207 -2.99 -15.15 -22.83
N LYS A 208 -2.62 -15.94 -21.82
CA LYS A 208 -2.49 -17.41 -21.94
C LYS A 208 -3.83 -18.15 -21.89
N VAL A 209 -4.91 -17.50 -21.47
CA VAL A 209 -6.23 -18.14 -21.33
C VAL A 209 -6.99 -18.21 -22.65
N GLN A 210 -6.68 -17.33 -23.63
CA GLN A 210 -7.33 -17.34 -24.94
C GLN A 210 -6.78 -18.41 -25.91
N GLY A 211 -5.67 -19.09 -25.57
CA GLY A 211 -4.96 -20.02 -26.46
C GLY A 211 -5.41 -21.50 -26.43
N SER A 212 -6.37 -21.91 -25.60
CA SER A 212 -6.71 -23.34 -25.41
C SER A 212 -8.07 -23.78 -25.97
N GLY A 213 -8.76 -22.95 -26.76
CA GLY A 213 -10.14 -23.20 -27.20
C GLY A 213 -10.36 -23.50 -28.69
N GLY A 214 -9.44 -24.18 -29.38
CA GLY A 214 -9.49 -24.28 -30.85
C GLY A 214 -9.12 -25.62 -31.50
N THR A 215 -9.67 -26.76 -31.08
CA THR A 215 -9.71 -27.96 -31.93
C THR A 215 -10.96 -27.92 -32.82
N SER A 216 -10.83 -27.26 -33.97
CA SER A 216 -11.80 -27.39 -35.07
C SER A 216 -11.63 -28.79 -35.69
N SER A 217 -12.52 -29.72 -35.32
CA SER A 217 -12.70 -30.99 -36.01
C SER A 217 -13.27 -30.72 -37.40
N ARG A 218 -12.41 -30.76 -38.43
CA ARG A 218 -12.87 -30.85 -39.82
C ARG A 218 -13.43 -32.26 -40.04
N ILE A 219 -14.74 -32.31 -40.26
CA ILE A 219 -15.42 -33.47 -40.84
C ILE A 219 -15.03 -33.53 -42.33
N PRO A 220 -14.58 -34.68 -42.88
CA PRO A 220 -14.40 -34.82 -44.31
C PRO A 220 -15.73 -35.20 -44.95
N SER A 221 -16.19 -34.40 -45.91
CA SER A 221 -17.30 -34.77 -46.81
C SER A 221 -16.76 -35.55 -48.01
N LEU A 222 -17.42 -36.68 -48.29
CA LEU A 222 -17.35 -37.47 -49.53
C LEU A 222 -17.80 -36.66 -50.75
#